data_AF-A0A9E4TQS0-F1
#
_entry.id   AF-A0A9E4TQS0-F1
#
_cell.length_a   1.000
_cell.length_b   1.000
_cell.length_c   1.000
_cell.angle_alpha   90.00
_cell.angle_beta   90.00
_cell.angle_gamma   90.00
#
_symmetry.space_group_name_H-M   'P 1'
#
loop_
_entity.id
_entity.type
_entity.pdbx_description
1 polymer ?
#
loop_
_entity_poly.entity_id
_entity_poly.type
_entity_poly.pdbx_seq_one_letter_code
_entity_poly.pdbx_strand_id
1 'polypeptide(L)'
;SDVNLTRLPADVIFTDTTGDSGSVGVRIKDSGGGLLPTAIPRVNIVKQASYMGEDDSLDPDQEVDILARIAKALADQRNPDEKSPKLHGLVLEGTSPYGLGSTSQMAALAIAVYSGLPVVRVGRSDPGGRVPGFMHDLSIAGSNLDANKARLLLMASMLKLGRFPKAKDPRNPTSKEKDALLAKIAEFQEIFESH
;
A
#
# COMPACT_ATOMS: atom_id res chain seq x y z
N SER A 1 -0.77 20.24 -1.18
CA SER A 1 -0.39 18.83 -1.03
C SER A 1 0.99 18.55 -1.62
N ASP A 2 1.75 17.72 -0.91
CA ASP A 2 3.15 17.36 -1.16
C ASP A 2 3.37 16.38 -2.32
N VAL A 3 2.29 15.84 -2.86
CA VAL A 3 2.27 14.90 -3.99
C VAL A 3 1.62 15.51 -5.24
N ASN A 4 1.59 16.85 -5.32
CA ASN A 4 1.18 17.55 -6.55
C ASN A 4 2.11 17.14 -7.71
N LEU A 5 1.55 16.90 -8.90
CA LEU A 5 2.27 16.51 -10.11
C LEU A 5 3.51 17.38 -10.40
N THR A 6 3.43 18.69 -10.16
CA THR A 6 4.57 19.61 -10.38
C THR A 6 5.71 19.42 -9.37
N ARG A 7 5.42 18.85 -8.19
CA ARG A 7 6.38 18.56 -7.12
C ARG A 7 6.91 17.12 -7.12
N LEU A 8 6.31 16.23 -7.91
CA LEU A 8 6.80 14.85 -8.04
C LEU A 8 8.21 14.83 -8.66
N PRO A 9 9.09 13.93 -8.22
CA PRO A 9 10.42 13.81 -8.81
C PRO A 9 10.35 13.23 -10.23
N ALA A 10 11.43 13.36 -11.00
CA ALA A 10 11.56 12.71 -12.30
C ALA A 10 11.80 11.20 -12.18
N ASP A 11 12.48 10.79 -11.12
CA ASP A 11 12.80 9.41 -10.78
C ASP A 11 12.56 9.22 -9.28
N VAL A 12 12.04 8.06 -8.89
CA VAL A 12 11.91 7.67 -7.48
C VAL A 12 12.84 6.49 -7.22
N ILE A 13 13.65 6.60 -6.16
CA ILE A 13 14.59 5.57 -5.73
C ILE A 13 14.19 5.14 -4.32
N PHE A 14 14.08 3.83 -4.10
CA PHE A 14 13.67 3.27 -2.82
C PHE A 14 14.32 1.90 -2.59
N THR A 15 14.38 1.48 -1.32
CA THR A 15 14.93 0.17 -0.92
C THR A 15 14.01 -0.96 -1.39
N ASP A 16 14.56 -2.00 -2.04
CA ASP A 16 13.73 -3.16 -2.47
C ASP A 16 13.35 -4.05 -1.29
N THR A 17 14.37 -4.54 -0.57
CA THR A 17 14.24 -5.53 0.50
C THR A 17 15.04 -5.03 1.69
N THR A 18 14.45 -5.11 2.88
CA THR A 18 15.12 -4.65 4.10
C THR A 18 16.40 -5.44 4.36
N GLY A 19 17.48 -4.73 4.68
CA GLY A 19 18.77 -5.34 5.00
C GLY A 19 19.63 -5.70 3.80
N ASP A 20 19.10 -5.58 2.57
CA ASP A 20 19.88 -5.65 1.35
C ASP A 20 20.31 -4.22 0.94
N SER A 21 21.45 -4.09 0.25
CA SER A 21 21.93 -2.81 -0.28
C SER A 21 21.27 -2.42 -1.61
N GLY A 22 20.36 -3.26 -2.13
CA GLY A 22 19.68 -3.05 -3.39
C GLY A 22 18.63 -1.95 -3.33
N SER A 23 18.77 -0.95 -4.20
CA SER A 23 17.75 0.06 -4.47
C SER A 23 17.08 -0.19 -5.83
N VAL A 24 15.81 0.19 -5.94
CA VAL A 24 15.04 0.19 -7.18
C VAL A 24 14.82 1.63 -7.59
N GLY A 25 15.18 1.94 -8.84
CA GLY A 25 14.82 3.20 -9.50
C GLY A 25 13.62 3.00 -10.40
N VAL A 26 12.63 3.88 -10.32
CA VAL A 26 11.51 3.96 -11.27
C VAL A 26 11.47 5.36 -11.84
N ARG A 27 11.59 5.48 -13.16
CA ARG A 27 11.41 6.75 -13.84
C ARG A 27 9.93 7.12 -13.85
N ILE A 28 9.62 8.30 -13.34
CA ILE A 28 8.26 8.81 -13.17
C ILE A 28 7.88 9.79 -14.28
N LYS A 29 8.82 10.63 -14.73
CA LYS A 29 8.56 11.68 -15.72
C LYS A 29 9.35 11.52 -17.01
N ASP A 30 8.74 11.95 -18.11
CA ASP A 30 9.44 12.15 -19.38
C ASP A 30 10.28 13.45 -19.36
N SER A 31 10.97 13.75 -20.47
CA SER A 31 11.78 14.96 -20.61
C SER A 31 10.96 16.26 -20.65
N GLY A 32 9.67 16.18 -20.95
CA GLY A 32 8.72 17.30 -20.92
C GLY A 32 8.07 17.53 -19.54
N GLY A 33 8.39 16.68 -18.55
CA GLY A 33 7.82 16.74 -17.20
C GLY A 33 6.46 16.05 -17.04
N GLY A 34 5.96 15.38 -18.09
CA GLY A 34 4.73 14.59 -18.07
C GLY A 34 4.94 13.25 -17.35
N LEU A 35 3.88 12.70 -16.76
CA LEU A 35 3.93 11.37 -16.13
C LEU A 35 4.04 10.26 -17.19
N LEU A 36 4.96 9.34 -16.99
CA LEU A 36 5.08 8.15 -17.84
C LEU A 36 3.92 7.17 -17.56
N PRO A 37 3.24 6.64 -18.59
CA PRO A 37 2.18 5.65 -18.41
C PRO A 37 2.64 4.39 -17.67
N THR A 38 3.93 4.03 -17.82
CA THR A 38 4.57 2.88 -17.17
C THR A 38 4.79 3.09 -15.67
N ALA A 39 4.82 4.34 -15.20
CA ALA A 39 5.01 4.70 -13.81
C ALA A 39 3.70 4.73 -12.99
N ILE A 40 2.54 4.69 -13.66
CA ILE A 40 1.23 4.81 -13.00
C ILE A 40 1.03 3.60 -12.05
N PRO A 41 0.92 3.83 -10.73
CA PRO A 41 0.81 2.74 -9.78
C PRO A 41 -0.50 1.97 -9.94
N ARG A 42 -0.45 0.65 -9.75
CA ARG A 42 -1.61 -0.24 -9.76
C ARG A 42 -2.13 -0.41 -8.34
N VAL A 43 -3.13 0.39 -7.98
CA VAL A 43 -3.80 0.29 -6.68
C VAL A 43 -5.19 -0.32 -6.85
N ASN A 44 -5.48 -1.35 -6.05
CA ASN A 44 -6.78 -2.03 -6.03
C ASN A 44 -7.54 -1.74 -4.72
N ILE A 45 -8.87 -1.74 -4.79
CA ILE A 45 -9.72 -1.63 -3.60
C ILE A 45 -10.20 -3.03 -3.23
N VAL A 46 -9.95 -3.44 -1.99
CA VAL A 46 -10.47 -4.64 -1.34
C VAL A 46 -11.60 -4.18 -0.43
N LYS A 47 -12.77 -4.80 -0.53
CA LYS A 47 -13.95 -4.42 0.26
C LYS A 47 -14.22 -5.44 1.34
N GLN A 48 -14.44 -4.98 2.57
CA GLN A 48 -15.09 -5.79 3.57
C GLN A 48 -16.61 -5.66 3.41
N ALA A 49 -17.21 -6.67 2.80
CA ALA A 49 -18.64 -6.67 2.48
C ALA A 49 -19.52 -7.10 3.67
N SER A 50 -18.98 -7.90 4.59
CA SER A 50 -19.77 -8.45 5.70
C SER A 50 -20.04 -7.40 6.79
N TYR A 51 -21.21 -7.48 7.41
CA TYR A 51 -21.57 -6.61 8.55
C TYR A 51 -20.89 -7.07 9.85
N MET A 52 -20.73 -8.39 10.03
CA MET A 52 -19.94 -9.05 11.08
C MET A 52 -19.10 -10.15 10.44
N GLY A 53 -18.03 -10.59 11.12
CA GLY A 53 -17.24 -11.75 10.67
C GLY A 53 -18.14 -12.98 10.56
N GLU A 54 -18.01 -13.71 9.45
CA GLU A 54 -18.70 -14.98 9.26
C GLU A 54 -18.00 -16.10 10.02
N ASP A 55 -16.70 -15.94 10.24
CA ASP A 55 -15.87 -16.71 11.16
C ASP A 55 -14.77 -15.83 11.79
N ASP A 56 -14.08 -16.39 12.78
CA ASP A 56 -12.92 -15.76 13.44
C ASP A 56 -11.59 -16.33 12.90
N SER A 57 -11.58 -16.82 11.66
CA SER A 57 -10.38 -17.42 11.07
C SER A 57 -9.25 -16.40 10.97
N LEU A 58 -8.06 -16.80 11.40
CA LEU A 58 -6.84 -16.03 11.22
C LEU A 58 -6.06 -16.48 9.99
N ASP A 59 -6.60 -17.42 9.20
CA ASP A 59 -5.92 -17.99 8.06
C ASP A 59 -5.98 -17.03 6.85
N PRO A 60 -4.86 -16.39 6.48
CA PRO A 60 -4.82 -15.53 5.31
C PRO A 60 -5.04 -16.28 3.99
N ASP A 61 -4.89 -17.61 3.96
CA ASP A 61 -5.04 -18.41 2.73
C ASP A 61 -6.51 -18.55 2.28
N GLN A 62 -7.45 -18.14 3.13
CA GLN A 62 -8.86 -17.97 2.76
C GLN A 62 -9.10 -16.72 1.89
N GLU A 63 -8.19 -15.75 1.91
CA GLU A 63 -8.30 -14.47 1.17
C GLU A 63 -7.70 -14.55 -0.22
N VAL A 64 -8.29 -15.40 -1.06
CA VAL A 64 -7.77 -15.75 -2.39
C VAL A 64 -7.51 -14.53 -3.29
N ASP A 65 -8.41 -13.54 -3.29
CA ASP A 65 -8.26 -12.32 -4.10
C ASP A 65 -7.05 -11.48 -3.67
N ILE A 66 -6.86 -11.31 -2.35
CA ILE A 66 -5.73 -10.54 -1.81
C ILE A 66 -4.40 -11.24 -2.17
N LEU A 67 -4.33 -12.56 -1.97
CA LEU A 67 -3.14 -13.34 -2.31
C LEU A 67 -2.83 -13.34 -3.81
N ALA A 68 -3.85 -13.45 -4.66
CA ALA A 68 -3.67 -13.35 -6.11
C ALA A 68 -3.14 -11.97 -6.55
N ARG A 69 -3.61 -10.89 -5.92
CA ARG A 69 -3.09 -9.53 -6.18
C ARG A 69 -1.64 -9.37 -5.74
N ILE A 70 -1.26 -9.94 -4.60
CA ILE A 70 0.14 -9.95 -4.14
C ILE A 70 1.00 -10.71 -5.16
N ALA A 71 0.59 -11.91 -5.56
CA ALA A 71 1.31 -12.71 -6.54
C ALA A 71 1.49 -11.97 -7.88
N LYS A 72 0.43 -11.32 -8.37
CA LYS A 72 0.47 -10.50 -9.60
C LYS A 72 1.43 -9.33 -9.46
N ALA A 73 1.35 -8.58 -8.36
CA ALA A 73 2.24 -7.45 -8.10
C ALA A 73 3.71 -7.87 -8.09
N LEU A 74 4.02 -8.97 -7.40
CA LEU A 74 5.38 -9.53 -7.34
C LEU A 74 5.88 -10.02 -8.71
N ALA A 75 5.00 -10.64 -9.51
CA ALA A 75 5.33 -11.04 -10.88
C ALA A 75 5.64 -9.83 -11.77
N ASP A 76 4.82 -8.79 -11.72
CA ASP A 76 5.02 -7.56 -12.51
C ASP A 76 6.31 -6.81 -12.11
N GLN A 77 6.60 -6.76 -10.81
CA GLN A 77 7.81 -6.15 -10.28
C GLN A 77 9.07 -6.86 -10.80
N ARG A 78 9.07 -8.21 -10.84
CA ARG A 78 10.20 -9.02 -11.34
C ARG A 78 10.35 -9.04 -12.86
N ASN A 79 9.28 -8.77 -13.61
CA ASN A 79 9.32 -8.81 -15.07
C ASN A 79 10.33 -7.77 -15.61
N PRO A 80 11.34 -8.16 -16.40
CA PRO A 80 12.36 -7.22 -16.90
C PRO A 80 11.82 -6.22 -17.94
N ASP A 81 10.62 -6.41 -18.48
CA ASP A 81 10.00 -5.43 -19.38
C ASP A 81 9.80 -4.07 -18.66
N GLU A 82 10.37 -3.01 -19.23
CA GLU A 82 10.24 -1.63 -18.74
C GLU A 82 8.78 -1.14 -18.70
N LYS A 83 7.89 -1.75 -19.48
CA LYS A 83 6.45 -1.46 -19.48
C LYS A 83 5.71 -2.14 -18.33
N SER A 84 6.33 -3.10 -17.65
CA SER A 84 5.71 -3.81 -16.54
C SER A 84 5.59 -2.90 -15.32
N PRO A 85 4.40 -2.77 -14.70
CA PRO A 85 4.20 -1.85 -13.59
C PRO A 85 5.02 -2.25 -12.36
N LYS A 86 5.79 -1.31 -11.81
CA LYS A 86 6.68 -1.53 -10.66
C LYS A 86 6.08 -1.13 -9.32
N LEU A 87 5.01 -0.35 -9.33
CA LEU A 87 4.35 0.19 -8.15
C LEU A 87 2.95 -0.41 -8.03
N HIS A 88 2.71 -1.14 -6.95
CA HIS A 88 1.43 -1.76 -6.62
C HIS A 88 1.05 -1.48 -5.17
N GLY A 89 -0.23 -1.30 -4.90
CA GLY A 89 -0.76 -1.07 -3.56
C GLY A 89 -2.21 -1.51 -3.41
N LEU A 90 -2.73 -1.44 -2.19
CA LEU A 90 -4.12 -1.81 -1.88
C LEU A 90 -4.78 -0.74 -1.02
N VAL A 91 -6.10 -0.64 -1.14
CA VAL A 91 -6.97 0.09 -0.22
C VAL A 91 -7.98 -0.90 0.34
N LEU A 92 -8.01 -1.06 1.65
CA LEU A 92 -9.08 -1.75 2.35
C LEU A 92 -10.21 -0.75 2.64
N GLU A 93 -11.37 -0.98 2.04
CA GLU A 93 -12.63 -0.36 2.43
C GLU A 93 -13.29 -1.24 3.49
N GLY A 94 -13.00 -0.95 4.76
CA GLY A 94 -13.37 -1.74 5.91
C GLY A 94 -14.59 -1.20 6.67
N THR A 95 -14.92 -1.83 7.78
CA THR A 95 -16.03 -1.38 8.65
C THR A 95 -15.78 0.02 9.23
N SER A 96 -16.76 0.92 9.12
CA SER A 96 -16.70 2.23 9.77
C SER A 96 -16.93 2.08 11.29
N PRO A 97 -16.19 2.82 12.16
CA PRO A 97 -15.27 3.92 11.86
C PRO A 97 -13.79 3.50 11.73
N TYR A 98 -13.46 2.22 11.88
CA TYR A 98 -12.07 1.78 12.07
C TYR A 98 -11.35 1.36 10.78
N GLY A 99 -12.10 1.16 9.70
CA GLY A 99 -11.60 0.68 8.42
C GLY A 99 -11.07 -0.75 8.50
N LEU A 100 -11.66 -1.61 9.34
CA LEU A 100 -11.19 -2.98 9.57
C LEU A 100 -11.93 -4.00 8.72
N GLY A 101 -11.16 -4.98 8.22
CA GLY A 101 -11.65 -6.20 7.59
C GLY A 101 -11.90 -7.31 8.61
N SER A 102 -12.17 -8.52 8.13
CA SER A 102 -12.08 -9.73 8.95
C SER A 102 -10.63 -9.98 9.42
N THR A 103 -10.46 -10.86 10.39
CA THR A 103 -9.14 -11.30 10.88
C THR A 103 -8.27 -11.91 9.76
N SER A 104 -8.85 -12.75 8.90
CA SER A 104 -8.21 -13.32 7.71
C SER A 104 -7.77 -12.23 6.72
N GLN A 105 -8.62 -11.24 6.44
CA GLN A 105 -8.29 -10.09 5.59
C GLN A 105 -7.11 -9.29 6.15
N MET A 106 -7.14 -8.99 7.45
CA MET A 106 -6.04 -8.25 8.09
C MET A 106 -4.73 -9.06 8.05
N ALA A 107 -4.78 -10.38 8.22
CA ALA A 107 -3.63 -11.26 8.09
C ALA A 107 -3.07 -11.28 6.65
N ALA A 108 -3.94 -11.38 5.64
CA ALA A 108 -3.53 -11.38 4.23
C ALA A 108 -2.97 -10.01 3.80
N LEU A 109 -3.55 -8.90 4.30
CA LEU A 109 -3.02 -7.56 4.09
C LEU A 109 -1.65 -7.37 4.76
N ALA A 110 -1.41 -7.94 5.93
CA ALA A 110 -0.08 -7.92 6.55
C ALA A 110 0.96 -8.59 5.63
N ILE A 111 0.62 -9.72 4.99
CA ILE A 111 1.48 -10.34 3.97
C ILE A 111 1.72 -9.39 2.79
N ALA A 112 0.70 -8.66 2.31
CA ALA A 112 0.87 -7.67 1.24
C ALA A 112 1.88 -6.58 1.63
N VAL A 113 1.75 -6.06 2.84
CA VAL A 113 2.60 -5.00 3.40
C VAL A 113 4.05 -5.47 3.47
N TYR A 114 4.30 -6.65 4.05
CA TYR A 114 5.65 -7.23 4.09
C TYR A 114 6.16 -7.73 2.73
N SER A 115 5.27 -7.93 1.75
CA SER A 115 5.64 -8.16 0.33
C SER A 115 5.97 -6.86 -0.42
N GLY A 116 6.00 -5.73 0.28
CA GLY A 116 6.38 -4.43 -0.25
C GLY A 116 5.25 -3.66 -0.93
N LEU A 117 3.98 -3.99 -0.66
CA LEU A 117 2.81 -3.28 -1.19
C LEU A 117 2.27 -2.33 -0.11
N PRO A 118 2.22 -1.01 -0.37
CA PRO A 118 1.51 -0.08 0.50
C PRO A 118 0.02 -0.40 0.61
N VAL A 119 -0.49 -0.41 1.85
CA VAL A 119 -1.91 -0.66 2.15
C VAL A 119 -2.48 0.52 2.93
N VAL A 120 -3.59 1.07 2.44
CA VAL A 120 -4.38 2.09 3.13
C VAL A 120 -5.67 1.47 3.64
N ARG A 121 -6.14 1.88 4.81
CA ARG A 121 -7.48 1.53 5.30
C ARG A 121 -8.39 2.76 5.36
N VAL A 122 -9.62 2.59 4.92
CA VAL A 122 -10.70 3.58 4.99
C VAL A 122 -11.96 2.94 5.53
N GLY A 123 -12.84 3.74 6.13
CA GLY A 123 -14.19 3.29 6.49
C GLY A 123 -15.08 3.17 5.26
N ARG A 124 -15.97 2.18 5.25
CA ARG A 124 -17.03 2.05 4.24
C ARG A 124 -18.05 3.18 4.37
N SER A 125 -18.66 3.53 3.24
CA SER A 125 -19.70 4.57 3.12
C SER A 125 -19.18 5.99 3.45
N ASP A 126 -20.06 6.89 3.89
CA ASP A 126 -19.67 8.17 4.47
C ASP A 126 -18.87 7.87 5.76
N PRO A 127 -17.58 8.27 5.87
CA PRO A 127 -16.71 7.84 6.95
C PRO A 127 -17.28 8.05 8.35
N GLY A 128 -18.22 8.99 8.54
CA GLY A 128 -18.89 9.26 9.82
C GLY A 128 -17.94 9.69 10.94
N GLY A 129 -16.64 9.79 10.64
CA GLY A 129 -15.54 9.92 11.58
C GLY A 129 -14.21 9.58 10.91
N ARG A 130 -13.12 9.88 11.62
CA ARG A 130 -11.75 9.64 11.16
C ARG A 130 -11.32 8.22 11.52
N VAL A 131 -10.79 7.50 10.53
CA VAL A 131 -10.10 6.22 10.75
C VAL A 131 -8.91 6.45 11.69
N PRO A 132 -8.88 5.90 12.92
CA PRO A 132 -7.91 6.31 13.93
C PRO A 132 -6.50 5.81 13.61
N GLY A 133 -5.51 6.70 13.53
CA GLY A 133 -4.13 6.36 13.13
C GLY A 133 -3.37 5.42 14.07
N PHE A 134 -3.77 5.34 15.34
CA PHE A 134 -3.12 4.50 16.35
C PHE A 134 -3.55 3.02 16.32
N MET A 135 -4.53 2.66 15.49
CA MET A 135 -4.97 1.26 15.34
C MET A 135 -4.32 0.62 14.12
N HIS A 136 -3.58 -0.47 14.34
CA HIS A 136 -2.92 -1.33 13.35
C HIS A 136 -1.77 -0.68 12.58
N ASP A 137 -0.58 -0.94 13.12
CA ASP A 137 0.69 -0.34 12.72
C ASP A 137 1.17 -0.74 11.31
N LEU A 138 0.54 -1.75 10.69
CA LEU A 138 0.94 -2.25 9.36
C LEU A 138 0.16 -1.61 8.21
N SER A 139 -0.57 -0.52 8.46
CA SER A 139 -1.36 0.15 7.42
C SER A 139 -1.30 1.66 7.54
N ILE A 140 -1.54 2.34 6.42
CA ILE A 140 -1.73 3.79 6.38
C ILE A 140 -3.21 4.07 6.71
N ALA A 141 -3.47 4.93 7.69
CA ALA A 141 -4.81 5.37 8.01
C ALA A 141 -5.27 6.41 6.98
N GLY A 142 -6.34 6.10 6.24
CA GLY A 142 -6.92 6.99 5.23
C GLY A 142 -7.70 8.17 5.80
N SER A 143 -7.66 8.39 7.12
CA SER A 143 -8.36 9.49 7.81
C SER A 143 -9.87 9.52 7.50
N ASN A 144 -10.37 10.59 6.87
CA ASN A 144 -11.76 10.79 6.45
C ASN A 144 -11.94 10.65 4.92
N LEU A 145 -11.00 10.00 4.23
CA LEU A 145 -11.10 9.77 2.79
C LEU A 145 -12.00 8.58 2.49
N ASP A 146 -12.77 8.69 1.40
CA ASP A 146 -13.37 7.54 0.75
C ASP A 146 -12.30 6.69 0.02
N ALA A 147 -12.64 5.45 -0.34
CA ALA A 147 -11.71 4.52 -0.97
C ALA A 147 -11.13 5.01 -2.30
N ASN A 148 -11.89 5.79 -3.08
CA ASN A 148 -11.42 6.31 -4.36
C ASN A 148 -10.40 7.44 -4.16
N LYS A 149 -10.65 8.36 -3.23
CA LYS A 149 -9.69 9.41 -2.88
C LYS A 149 -8.43 8.83 -2.24
N ALA A 150 -8.58 7.89 -1.30
CA ALA A 150 -7.45 7.20 -0.70
C ALA A 150 -6.61 6.46 -1.75
N ARG A 151 -7.26 5.83 -2.74
CA ARG A 151 -6.57 5.19 -3.87
C ARG A 151 -5.74 6.18 -4.67
N LEU A 152 -6.30 7.33 -5.04
CA LEU A 152 -5.58 8.35 -5.80
C LEU A 152 -4.42 8.95 -4.99
N LEU A 153 -4.63 9.22 -3.71
CA LEU A 153 -3.60 9.72 -2.82
C LEU A 153 -2.48 8.68 -2.64
N LEU A 154 -2.82 7.39 -2.48
CA LEU A 154 -1.82 6.32 -2.40
C LEU A 154 -0.99 6.24 -3.67
N MET A 155 -1.64 6.29 -4.85
CA MET A 155 -0.91 6.34 -6.13
C MET A 155 0.07 7.51 -6.15
N ALA A 156 -0.37 8.71 -5.77
CA ALA A 156 0.48 9.90 -5.76
C ALA A 156 1.63 9.78 -4.73
N SER A 157 1.38 9.22 -3.54
CA SER A 157 2.41 8.94 -2.53
C SER A 157 3.46 7.97 -3.04
N MET A 158 3.06 6.93 -3.78
CA MET A 158 3.99 5.97 -4.35
C MET A 158 4.88 6.57 -5.44
N LEU A 159 4.38 7.54 -6.20
CA LEU A 159 5.20 8.29 -7.18
C LEU A 159 6.26 9.16 -6.50
N LYS A 160 6.08 9.53 -5.23
CA LYS A 160 7.04 10.31 -4.43
C LYS A 160 7.99 9.42 -3.62
N LEU A 161 7.47 8.37 -3.00
CA LEU A 161 8.16 7.58 -1.98
C LEU A 161 8.55 6.16 -2.42
N GLY A 162 8.04 5.70 -3.57
CA GLY A 162 8.21 4.34 -4.05
C GLY A 162 7.19 3.39 -3.43
N ARG A 163 7.63 2.19 -3.05
CA ARG A 163 6.82 1.20 -2.35
C ARG A 163 7.48 0.82 -1.01
N PHE A 164 6.84 -0.05 -0.25
CA PHE A 164 7.42 -0.53 1.01
C PHE A 164 8.62 -1.46 0.77
N PRO A 165 9.60 -1.46 1.68
CA PRO A 165 10.66 -2.46 1.63
C PRO A 165 10.09 -3.84 1.93
N LYS A 166 10.48 -4.85 1.15
CA LYS A 166 10.09 -6.24 1.36
C LYS A 166 10.79 -6.82 2.58
N ALA A 167 10.09 -7.72 3.28
CA ALA A 167 10.73 -8.72 4.12
C ALA A 167 11.21 -9.90 3.26
N LYS A 168 12.23 -10.63 3.72
CA LYS A 168 12.71 -11.86 3.09
C LYS A 168 11.66 -12.96 3.16
N ASP A 169 10.97 -13.06 4.28
CA ASP A 169 9.78 -13.91 4.47
C ASP A 169 8.61 -13.02 4.92
N PRO A 170 7.70 -12.63 4.01
CA PRO A 170 6.55 -11.80 4.35
C PRO A 170 5.58 -12.40 5.37
N ARG A 171 5.61 -13.72 5.59
CA ARG A 171 4.77 -14.39 6.60
C ARG A 171 5.44 -14.44 7.97
N ASN A 172 6.76 -14.26 8.01
CA ASN A 172 7.53 -14.30 9.25
C ASN A 172 8.66 -13.25 9.26
N PRO A 173 8.32 -11.94 9.28
CA PRO A 173 9.30 -10.87 9.23
C PRO A 173 10.05 -10.73 10.56
N THR A 174 11.35 -10.46 10.45
CA THR A 174 12.24 -10.13 11.56
C THR A 174 11.91 -8.77 12.19
N SER A 175 12.32 -8.51 13.43
CA SER A 175 12.11 -7.20 14.07
C SER A 175 12.68 -6.04 13.26
N LYS A 176 13.86 -6.22 12.65
CA LYS A 176 14.48 -5.20 11.79
C LYS A 176 13.63 -4.88 10.56
N GLU A 177 13.02 -5.90 9.94
CA GLU A 177 12.09 -5.72 8.82
C GLU A 177 10.82 -5.00 9.26
N LYS A 178 10.31 -5.30 10.46
CA LYS A 178 9.16 -4.58 11.04
C LYS A 178 9.50 -3.11 11.27
N ASP A 179 10.61 -2.80 11.90
CA ASP A 179 11.00 -1.42 12.20
C ASP A 179 11.20 -0.58 10.93
N ALA A 180 11.86 -1.15 9.91
CA ALA A 180 12.05 -0.47 8.62
C ALA A 180 10.72 -0.21 7.89
N LEU A 181 9.80 -1.17 7.96
CA LEU A 181 8.46 -1.02 7.41
C LEU A 181 7.66 0.07 8.15
N LEU A 182 7.66 0.06 9.48
CA LEU A 182 6.94 1.04 10.29
C LEU A 182 7.45 2.46 10.04
N ALA A 183 8.77 2.63 9.92
CA ALA A 183 9.37 3.91 9.53
C ALA A 183 8.85 4.37 8.14
N LYS A 184 8.76 3.44 7.18
CA LYS A 184 8.24 3.77 5.85
C LYS A 184 6.74 4.08 5.85
N ILE A 185 5.95 3.38 6.67
CA ILE A 185 4.52 3.68 6.85
C ILE A 185 4.35 5.09 7.40
N ALA A 186 5.18 5.53 8.35
CA ALA A 186 5.13 6.89 8.89
C ALA A 186 5.32 7.97 7.81
N GLU A 187 6.28 7.79 6.88
CA GLU A 187 6.47 8.71 5.74
C GLU A 187 5.22 8.82 4.86
N PHE A 188 4.53 7.69 4.60
CA PHE A 188 3.27 7.70 3.86
C PHE A 188 2.15 8.35 4.68
N GLN A 189 2.08 8.08 5.99
CA GLN A 189 1.08 8.66 6.88
C GLN A 189 1.18 10.18 6.91
N GLU A 190 2.38 10.77 6.93
CA GLU A 190 2.58 12.22 6.87
C GLU A 190 1.92 12.86 5.64
N ILE A 191 1.96 12.19 4.48
CA ILE A 191 1.28 12.66 3.27
C ILE A 191 -0.24 12.61 3.44
N PHE A 192 -0.76 11.56 4.06
CA PHE A 192 -2.20 11.41 4.31
C PHE A 192 -2.75 12.40 5.35
N GLU A 193 -1.92 12.82 6.32
CA GLU A 193 -2.28 13.82 7.32
C GLU A 193 -2.24 15.27 6.80
N SER A 194 -1.41 15.53 5.79
CA SER A 194 -1.17 16.88 5.26
C SER A 194 -1.87 17.17 3.92
N HIS A 195 -2.69 16.24 3.43
CA HIS A 195 -3.39 16.35 2.16
C HIS A 195 -4.64 17.25 2.23
#